data_AF-A0A2D9P7G0-F1
#
_entry.id   AF-A0A2D9P7G0-F1
#
_cell.length_a   1.000
_cell.length_b   1.000
_cell.length_c   1.000
_cell.angle_alpha   90.00
_cell.angle_beta   90.00
_cell.angle_gamma   90.00
#
_symmetry.space_group_name_H-M   'P 1'
#
loop_
_entity.id
_entity.type
_entity.pdbx_description
1 polymer ?
#
loop_
_entity_poly.entity_id
_entity_poly.type
_entity_poly.pdbx_seq_one_letter_code
_entity_poly.pdbx_strand_id
1 'polypeptide(L)'
;MNKILSTSSLIDISNSNCSSAELLNNSFYNDLGEIMEDPKYTNFFDKYFSTTLDIQSTLFYMKLYRELQIKYKDRKGIDLDKMTNIAVINYIMNLPDLRRSVMKAIVDNYSDDSKIKKVISETNLLTN
;
A
#
# COMPACT_ATOMS: atom_id res chain seq x y z
N MET A 1 -27.82 0.48 -26.15
CA MET A 1 -28.98 0.88 -25.30
C MET A 1 -28.47 0.88 -23.87
N ASN A 2 -28.12 2.06 -23.37
CA ASN A 2 -27.48 2.26 -22.06
C ASN A 2 -28.48 1.90 -20.96
N LYS A 3 -28.18 0.85 -20.21
CA LYS A 3 -28.94 0.48 -19.01
C LYS A 3 -28.53 1.47 -17.92
N ILE A 4 -29.18 2.64 -17.94
CA ILE A 4 -29.14 3.61 -16.85
C ILE A 4 -29.50 2.84 -15.58
N LEU A 5 -28.56 2.80 -14.64
CA LEU A 5 -28.77 2.25 -13.30
C LEU A 5 -30.06 2.84 -12.75
N SER A 6 -31.03 1.96 -12.48
CA SER A 6 -32.28 2.35 -11.83
C SER A 6 -31.95 3.04 -10.52
N THR A 7 -32.60 4.17 -10.31
CA THR A 7 -32.54 5.12 -9.18
C THR A 7 -32.80 4.52 -7.78
N SER A 8 -32.76 3.19 -7.63
CA SER A 8 -33.09 2.44 -6.42
C SER A 8 -31.88 2.16 -5.50
N SER A 9 -30.67 2.59 -5.85
CA SER A 9 -29.45 2.41 -5.02
C SER A 9 -28.78 3.71 -4.61
N LEU A 10 -29.38 4.87 -4.90
CA LEU A 10 -29.05 6.11 -4.22
C LEU A 10 -29.54 5.94 -2.78
N ILE A 11 -28.68 5.37 -1.94
CA ILE A 11 -28.75 5.50 -0.49
C ILE A 11 -29.14 6.94 -0.20
N ASP A 12 -30.19 7.14 0.60
CA ASP A 12 -30.64 8.44 1.10
C ASP A 12 -29.48 9.16 1.80
N ILE A 13 -28.61 9.83 1.04
CA ILE A 13 -27.63 10.79 1.56
C ILE A 13 -28.36 11.91 2.32
N SER A 14 -29.63 12.13 1.97
CA SER A 14 -30.61 12.98 2.65
C SER A 14 -30.82 12.65 4.13
N ASN A 15 -30.59 11.41 4.57
CA ASN A 15 -30.70 10.98 5.97
C ASN A 15 -29.35 10.96 6.72
N SER A 16 -28.25 11.29 6.04
CA SER A 16 -26.96 11.46 6.70
C SER A 16 -26.84 12.90 7.20
N ASN A 17 -26.43 13.08 8.46
CA ASN A 17 -26.14 14.41 9.03
C ASN A 17 -24.87 15.05 8.43
N CYS A 18 -24.40 14.57 7.27
CA CYS A 18 -23.17 15.00 6.62
C CYS A 18 -23.53 15.65 5.29
N SER A 19 -23.32 16.95 5.21
CA SER A 19 -23.52 17.71 3.98
C SER A 19 -22.49 17.31 2.93
N SER A 20 -22.86 17.39 1.65
CA SER A 20 -21.93 17.14 0.54
C SER A 20 -20.67 18.02 0.61
N ALA A 21 -20.79 19.22 1.20
CA ALA A 21 -19.66 20.12 1.44
C ALA A 21 -18.69 19.60 2.51
N GLU A 22 -19.17 18.92 3.54
CA GLU A 22 -18.32 18.30 4.57
C GLU A 22 -17.58 17.06 4.03
N LEU A 23 -18.22 16.29 3.15
CA LEU A 23 -17.57 15.18 2.44
C LEU A 23 -16.46 15.67 1.50
N LEU A 24 -16.74 16.72 0.73
CA LEU A 24 -15.76 17.35 -0.19
C LEU A 24 -14.65 18.13 0.54
N ASN A 25 -14.81 18.45 1.82
CA ASN A 25 -13.75 19.05 2.63
C ASN A 25 -12.92 18.02 3.39
N ASN A 26 -13.28 16.74 3.33
CA ASN A 26 -12.51 15.68 3.96
C ASN A 26 -11.37 15.25 3.04
N SER A 27 -10.12 15.58 3.43
CA SER A 27 -8.93 15.28 2.62
C SER A 27 -8.78 13.79 2.31
N PHE A 28 -9.14 12.91 3.26
CA PHE A 28 -9.06 11.47 3.03
C PHE A 28 -10.04 11.01 1.94
N TYR A 29 -11.30 11.46 1.97
CA TYR A 29 -12.28 11.07 0.95
C TYR A 29 -11.95 11.65 -0.42
N ASN A 30 -11.37 12.86 -0.46
CA ASN A 30 -10.88 13.44 -1.71
C ASN A 30 -9.72 12.62 -2.28
N ASP A 31 -8.67 12.37 -1.49
CA ASP A 31 -7.52 11.57 -1.92
C ASP A 31 -7.97 10.17 -2.37
N LEU A 32 -8.92 9.57 -1.65
CA LEU A 32 -9.51 8.28 -2.02
C LEU A 32 -10.24 8.37 -3.36
N GLY A 33 -11.10 9.37 -3.56
CA GLY A 33 -11.81 9.58 -4.83
C GLY A 33 -10.85 9.75 -6.00
N GLU A 34 -9.87 10.63 -5.85
CA GLU A 34 -8.85 10.89 -6.86
C GLU A 34 -8.07 9.62 -7.25
N ILE A 35 -7.65 8.82 -6.27
CA ILE A 35 -6.93 7.57 -6.51
C ILE A 35 -7.83 6.52 -7.17
N MET A 36 -9.09 6.40 -6.74
CA MET A 36 -10.03 5.42 -7.30
C MET A 36 -10.46 5.75 -8.73
N GLU A 37 -10.40 7.03 -9.12
CA GLU A 37 -10.66 7.50 -10.48
C GLU A 37 -9.43 7.43 -11.41
N ASP A 38 -8.21 7.28 -10.87
CA ASP A 38 -7.00 7.08 -11.67
C ASP A 38 -7.04 5.72 -12.41
N PRO A 39 -7.10 5.68 -13.75
CA PRO A 39 -7.30 4.43 -14.47
C PRO A 39 -6.20 3.40 -14.24
N LYS A 40 -4.97 3.85 -13.94
CA LYS A 40 -3.85 2.93 -13.68
C LYS A 40 -4.01 2.26 -12.32
N TYR A 41 -4.46 3.01 -11.30
CA TYR A 41 -4.81 2.45 -10.01
C TYR A 41 -6.03 1.54 -10.10
N THR A 42 -7.12 1.96 -10.75
CA THR A 42 -8.33 1.13 -10.91
C THR A 42 -7.99 -0.22 -11.54
N ASN A 43 -7.23 -0.23 -12.64
CA ASN A 43 -6.80 -1.45 -13.31
C ASN A 43 -5.88 -2.33 -12.43
N PHE A 44 -5.05 -1.71 -11.57
CA PHE A 44 -4.21 -2.44 -10.62
C PHE A 44 -5.06 -3.05 -9.50
N PHE A 45 -6.02 -2.29 -8.99
CA PHE A 45 -6.94 -2.71 -7.94
C PHE A 45 -7.78 -3.91 -8.39
N ASP A 46 -8.46 -3.80 -9.52
CA ASP A 46 -9.30 -4.86 -10.09
C ASP A 46 -8.52 -6.16 -10.36
N LYS A 47 -7.22 -6.04 -10.65
CA LYS A 47 -6.37 -7.19 -10.94
C LYS A 47 -5.84 -7.91 -9.70
N TYR A 48 -5.56 -7.17 -8.61
CA TYR A 48 -4.77 -7.68 -7.48
C TYR A 48 -5.45 -7.60 -6.11
N PHE A 49 -6.71 -7.14 -6.03
CA PHE A 49 -7.48 -7.00 -4.79
C PHE A 49 -8.79 -7.83 -4.78
N SER A 50 -8.82 -8.94 -5.53
CA SER A 50 -10.03 -9.75 -5.74
C SER A 50 -10.51 -10.52 -4.49
N THR A 51 -9.60 -10.93 -3.63
CA THR A 51 -9.92 -11.67 -2.39
C THR A 51 -9.23 -11.04 -1.18
N THR A 52 -9.72 -11.33 0.03
CA THR A 52 -9.08 -10.85 1.26
C THR A 52 -7.60 -11.22 1.34
N LEU A 53 -7.23 -12.41 0.86
CA LEU A 53 -5.83 -12.85 0.81
C LEU A 53 -5.01 -12.04 -0.20
N ASP A 54 -5.58 -11.75 -1.37
CA ASP A 54 -4.93 -10.91 -2.40
C ASP A 54 -4.74 -9.49 -1.87
N ILE A 55 -5.75 -8.92 -1.20
CA ILE A 55 -5.68 -7.60 -0.56
C ILE A 55 -4.51 -7.56 0.43
N GLN A 56 -4.45 -8.52 1.36
CA GLN A 56 -3.38 -8.58 2.36
C GLN A 56 -2.00 -8.72 1.72
N SER A 57 -1.88 -9.61 0.73
CA SER A 57 -0.62 -9.86 0.03
C SER A 57 -0.16 -8.64 -0.77
N THR A 58 -1.06 -8.01 -1.52
CA THR A 58 -0.75 -6.82 -2.33
C THR A 58 -0.38 -5.63 -1.47
N LEU A 59 -1.11 -5.38 -0.38
CA LEU A 59 -0.75 -4.34 0.59
C LEU A 59 0.62 -4.59 1.21
N PHE A 60 0.96 -5.84 1.52
CA PHE A 60 2.29 -6.20 2.00
C PHE A 60 3.38 -5.85 0.98
N TYR A 61 3.21 -6.21 -0.28
CA TYR A 61 4.17 -5.87 -1.35
C TYR A 61 4.32 -4.35 -1.53
N MET A 62 3.22 -3.61 -1.57
CA MET A 62 3.23 -2.15 -1.67
C MET A 62 3.98 -1.51 -0.49
N LYS A 63 3.75 -2.02 0.72
CA LYS A 63 4.43 -1.53 1.92
C LYS A 63 5.93 -1.85 1.89
N LEU A 64 6.30 -3.08 1.56
CA LEU A 64 7.70 -3.48 1.43
C LEU A 64 8.42 -2.59 0.40
N TYR A 65 7.80 -2.35 -0.75
CA TYR A 65 8.33 -1.46 -1.78
C TYR A 65 8.61 -0.06 -1.23
N ARG A 66 7.68 0.51 -0.45
CA ARG A 66 7.83 1.83 0.15
C ARG A 66 8.92 1.87 1.22
N GLU A 67 8.99 0.87 2.09
CA GLU A 67 10.03 0.78 3.13
C GLU A 67 11.43 0.70 2.54
N LEU A 68 11.59 -0.04 1.44
CA LEU A 68 12.87 -0.10 0.71
C LEU A 68 13.28 1.27 0.17
N GLN A 69 12.35 2.04 -0.40
CA GLN A 69 12.64 3.40 -0.88
C GLN A 69 13.08 4.32 0.26
N ILE A 70 12.34 4.35 1.36
CA ILE A 70 12.63 5.19 2.52
C ILE A 70 14.03 4.87 3.06
N LYS A 71 14.29 3.59 3.32
CA LYS A 71 15.54 3.15 3.95
C LYS A 71 16.75 3.31 3.06
N TYR A 72 16.58 3.09 1.76
CA TYR A 72 17.65 3.31 0.81
C TYR A 72 17.99 4.79 0.73
N LYS A 73 16.98 5.67 0.68
CA LYS A 73 17.17 7.13 0.70
C LYS A 73 17.83 7.60 1.99
N ASP A 74 17.39 7.12 3.14
CA ASP A 74 17.97 7.46 4.45
C ASP A 74 19.46 7.07 4.54
N ARG A 75 19.86 5.96 3.89
CA ARG A 75 21.24 5.44 3.93
C ARG A 75 22.16 6.00 2.86
N LYS A 76 21.64 6.25 1.66
CA LYS A 76 22.45 6.59 0.47
C LYS A 76 22.21 8.03 -0.01
N GLY A 77 21.23 8.73 0.53
CA GLY A 77 20.87 10.10 0.14
C GLY A 77 20.24 10.19 -1.26
N ILE A 78 19.97 9.06 -1.92
CA ILE A 78 19.43 8.98 -3.27
C ILE A 78 18.22 8.06 -3.33
N ASP A 79 17.33 8.29 -4.29
CA ASP A 79 16.14 7.46 -4.47
C ASP A 79 16.51 6.09 -5.05
N LEU A 80 15.84 5.04 -4.54
CA LEU A 80 15.97 3.69 -5.07
C LEU A 80 15.22 3.58 -6.40
N ASP A 81 15.91 3.17 -7.47
CA ASP A 81 15.27 3.00 -8.76
C ASP A 81 14.28 1.82 -8.74
N LYS A 82 13.30 1.89 -9.64
CA LYS A 82 12.20 0.92 -9.72
C LYS A 82 12.68 -0.51 -9.92
N MET A 83 13.67 -0.74 -10.79
CA MET A 83 14.10 -2.09 -11.15
C MET A 83 14.85 -2.75 -9.99
N THR A 84 15.75 -2.00 -9.34
CA THR A 84 16.45 -2.48 -8.15
C THR A 84 15.46 -2.79 -7.03
N ASN A 85 14.45 -1.94 -6.81
CA ASN A 85 13.43 -2.21 -5.78
C ASN A 85 12.67 -3.52 -6.06
N ILE A 86 12.21 -3.73 -7.29
CA ILE A 86 11.54 -4.98 -7.69
C ILE A 86 12.47 -6.19 -7.51
N ALA A 87 13.75 -6.07 -7.89
CA ALA A 87 14.73 -7.16 -7.75
C ALA A 87 14.95 -7.54 -6.28
N VAL A 88 15.04 -6.56 -5.37
CA VAL A 88 15.19 -6.79 -3.93
C VAL A 88 13.94 -7.47 -3.35
N ILE A 89 12.74 -7.02 -3.73
CA ILE A 89 11.50 -7.66 -3.31
C ILE A 89 11.48 -9.13 -3.77
N ASN A 90 11.79 -9.38 -5.04
CA ASN A 90 11.84 -10.75 -5.56
C ASN A 90 12.85 -11.61 -4.79
N TYR A 91 14.04 -11.07 -4.49
CA TYR A 91 15.04 -11.77 -3.69
C TYR A 91 14.52 -12.12 -2.28
N ILE A 92 13.92 -11.16 -1.58
CA ILE A 92 13.33 -11.36 -0.25
C ILE A 92 12.27 -12.48 -0.28
N MET A 93 11.37 -12.45 -1.25
CA MET A 93 10.23 -13.37 -1.29
C MET A 93 10.61 -14.80 -1.68
N ASN A 94 11.72 -14.97 -2.41
CA ASN A 94 12.26 -16.27 -2.80
C ASN A 94 13.12 -16.94 -1.71
N LEU A 95 13.46 -16.22 -0.64
CA LEU A 95 14.22 -16.76 0.50
C LEU A 95 13.30 -16.97 1.70
N PRO A 96 12.95 -18.21 2.10
CA PRO A 96 11.94 -18.47 3.12
C PRO A 96 12.19 -17.78 4.47
N ASP A 97 13.44 -17.80 4.95
CA ASP A 97 13.80 -17.22 6.24
C ASP A 97 13.81 -15.68 6.20
N LEU A 98 14.28 -15.11 5.08
CA LEU A 98 14.27 -13.67 4.86
C LEU A 98 12.84 -13.17 4.70
N ARG A 99 12.00 -13.86 3.91
CA ARG A 99 10.57 -13.59 3.78
C ARG A 99 9.89 -13.59 5.14
N ARG A 100 10.09 -14.64 5.96
CA ARG A 100 9.47 -14.73 7.30
C ARG A 100 9.90 -13.57 8.19
N SER A 101 11.19 -13.24 8.19
CA SER A 101 11.75 -12.14 8.99
C SER A 101 11.19 -10.78 8.56
N VAL A 102 11.13 -10.52 7.25
CA VAL A 102 10.62 -9.26 6.69
C VAL A 102 9.10 -9.15 6.89
N MET A 103 8.35 -10.23 6.66
CA MET A 103 6.90 -10.28 6.96
C MET A 103 6.63 -9.97 8.42
N LYS A 104 7.36 -10.62 9.33
CA LYS A 104 7.25 -10.36 10.76
C LYS A 104 7.57 -8.90 11.09
N ALA A 105 8.68 -8.37 10.58
CA ALA A 105 9.06 -6.99 10.83
C ALA A 105 7.95 -6.03 10.37
N ILE A 106 7.48 -6.13 9.13
CA ILE A 106 6.45 -5.24 8.58
C ILE A 106 5.15 -5.32 9.41
N VAL A 107 4.69 -6.53 9.75
CA VAL A 107 3.46 -6.71 10.54
C VAL A 107 3.63 -6.19 11.98
N ASP A 108 4.76 -6.49 12.63
CA ASP A 108 5.05 -6.06 14.00
C ASP A 108 5.16 -4.51 14.08
N ASN A 109 5.69 -3.85 13.04
CA ASN A 109 5.82 -2.39 13.00
C ASN A 109 4.47 -1.66 12.98
N TYR A 110 3.43 -2.27 12.41
CA TYR A 110 2.07 -1.70 12.46
C TYR A 110 1.36 -1.98 13.78
N SER A 111 1.94 -2.85 14.60
CA SER A 111 1.50 -3.06 15.98
C SER A 111 2.29 -2.19 16.98
N ASP A 112 3.48 -1.68 16.60
CA ASP A 112 4.40 -0.91 17.47
C ASP A 112 5.55 -0.21 16.66
N ASP A 113 5.50 1.12 16.53
CA ASP A 113 6.37 1.97 15.67
C ASP A 113 7.88 1.96 16.05
N SER A 114 8.29 1.33 17.15
CA SER A 114 9.63 1.49 17.75
C SER A 114 10.72 0.51 17.29
N LYS A 115 10.39 -0.58 16.56
CA LYS A 115 11.29 -1.74 16.37
C LYS A 115 12.04 -1.82 15.03
N ILE A 116 11.69 -0.98 14.06
CA ILE A 116 12.27 -0.93 12.71
C ILE A 116 13.79 -0.71 12.68
N LYS A 117 14.29 0.17 13.56
CA LYS A 117 15.69 0.61 13.52
C LYS A 117 16.65 -0.56 13.79
N LYS A 118 16.20 -1.57 14.54
CA LYS A 118 17.04 -2.67 15.05
C LYS A 118 17.21 -3.81 14.04
N VAL A 119 16.11 -4.30 13.45
CA VAL A 119 16.16 -5.47 12.55
C VAL A 119 16.91 -5.17 11.24
N ILE A 120 16.82 -3.92 10.77
CA ILE A 120 17.41 -3.51 9.50
C ILE A 120 18.86 -3.03 9.67
N SER A 121 19.28 -2.66 10.88
CA SER A 121 20.71 -2.54 11.20
C SER A 121 21.39 -3.91 11.36
N GLU A 122 20.64 -4.94 11.79
CA GLU A 122 21.17 -6.28 12.05
C GLU A 122 21.26 -7.16 10.79
N THR A 123 20.54 -6.83 9.73
CA THR A 123 20.67 -7.50 8.43
C THR A 123 21.76 -6.81 7.59
N ASN A 124 22.92 -7.47 7.46
CA ASN A 124 24.07 -7.09 6.60
C ASN A 124 23.75 -7.01 5.09
N LEU A 125 22.50 -6.77 4.70
CA LEU A 125 22.02 -6.74 3.31
C LEU A 125 22.51 -5.52 2.51
N LEU A 126 23.40 -4.69 3.06
CA LEU A 126 23.95 -3.50 2.40
C LEU A 126 25.47 -3.31 2.63
N THR A 127 26.20 -4.36 3.01
CA THR A 127 27.68 -4.37 3.00
C THR A 127 28.20 -5.22 1.85
N ASN A 128 28.32 -4.57 0.70
CA ASN A 128 29.52 -4.44 -0.14
C ASN A 128 29.12 -3.73 -1.44
#